data_AF-A0A428PNU8-F1
#
_entry.id   AF-A0A428PNU8-F1
#
_cell.length_a   1.000
_cell.length_b   1.000
_cell.length_c   1.000
_cell.angle_alpha   90.00
_cell.angle_beta   90.00
_cell.angle_gamma   90.00
#
_symmetry.space_group_name_H-M   'P 1'
#
loop_
_entity.id
_entity.type
_entity.pdbx_description
1 polymer ?
#
loop_
_entity_poly.entity_id
_entity_poly.type
_entity_poly.pdbx_seq_one_letter_code
_entity_poly.pdbx_strand_id
1 'polypeptide(L)'
;MPVPGLPALDLDKLDILNQVDTDSEQVVALTSNDDVTTLPEWFYGETPDETGRISNTTACAVIIVEQSPRDVDAFFFYFYSYDRGANISQVLEPLKSFAMGMADGMHYGCHVGDWEHNMVRFRDGKPTGIYYSQHSSGAAYEWNGTRLSLEDERPLVYSAYGSRANFVSPG
;
A
#
# COMPACT_ATOMS: atom_id res chain seq x y z
N MET A 1 -24.12 -7.38 -3.54
CA MET A 1 -24.63 -8.65 -2.96
C MET A 1 -23.72 -9.78 -3.42
N PRO A 2 -23.65 -10.91 -2.69
CA PRO A 2 -22.91 -12.08 -3.16
C PRO A 2 -23.42 -12.55 -4.53
N VAL A 3 -22.52 -12.94 -5.42
CA VAL A 3 -22.88 -13.49 -6.73
C VAL A 3 -23.46 -14.90 -6.52
N PRO A 4 -24.74 -15.14 -6.87
CA PRO A 4 -25.38 -16.42 -6.60
C PRO A 4 -24.90 -17.51 -7.58
N GLY A 5 -24.99 -18.77 -7.16
CA GLY A 5 -24.77 -19.93 -8.03
C GLY A 5 -23.31 -20.19 -8.42
N LEU A 6 -22.34 -19.49 -7.82
CA LEU A 6 -20.93 -19.78 -8.02
C LEU A 6 -20.52 -21.10 -7.33
N PRO A 7 -19.60 -21.88 -7.94
CA PRO A 7 -18.93 -22.95 -7.24
C PRO A 7 -18.06 -22.39 -6.10
N ALA A 8 -17.56 -23.26 -5.22
CA ALA A 8 -16.54 -22.85 -4.25
C ALA A 8 -15.34 -22.24 -4.99
N LEU A 9 -15.01 -20.99 -4.66
CA LEU A 9 -13.90 -20.25 -5.26
C LEU A 9 -12.59 -20.55 -4.50
N ASP A 10 -11.52 -20.66 -5.26
CA ASP A 10 -10.13 -20.67 -4.79
C ASP A 10 -9.28 -19.94 -5.84
N LEU A 11 -7.98 -19.79 -5.58
CA LEU A 11 -7.08 -19.03 -6.46
C LEU A 11 -7.02 -19.61 -7.89
N ASP A 12 -7.35 -20.88 -8.09
CA ASP A 12 -7.35 -21.54 -9.41
C ASP A 12 -8.65 -21.31 -10.20
N LYS A 13 -9.71 -20.83 -9.54
CA LYS A 13 -11.05 -20.63 -10.14
C LYS A 13 -11.57 -19.20 -10.03
N LEU A 14 -10.74 -18.24 -9.60
CA LEU A 14 -11.15 -16.84 -9.52
C LEU A 14 -11.48 -16.25 -10.89
N ASP A 15 -10.93 -16.79 -11.96
CA ASP A 15 -11.18 -16.36 -13.34
C ASP A 15 -12.64 -16.53 -13.78
N ILE A 16 -13.39 -17.43 -13.15
CA ILE A 16 -14.84 -17.61 -13.37
C ILE A 16 -15.60 -16.30 -13.14
N LEU A 17 -15.11 -15.44 -12.23
CA LEU A 17 -15.72 -14.15 -11.95
C LEU A 17 -15.73 -13.21 -13.16
N ASN A 18 -14.82 -13.38 -14.12
CA ASN A 18 -14.77 -12.59 -15.36
C ASN A 18 -15.95 -12.91 -16.31
N GLN A 19 -16.66 -14.01 -16.10
CA GLN A 19 -17.78 -14.47 -16.92
C GLN A 19 -19.15 -14.08 -16.34
N VAL A 20 -19.17 -13.44 -15.16
CA VAL A 20 -20.42 -13.00 -14.54
C VAL A 20 -20.98 -11.85 -15.36
N ASP A 21 -22.18 -12.04 -15.90
CA ASP A 21 -22.88 -11.00 -16.65
C ASP A 21 -23.32 -9.90 -15.70
N THR A 22 -22.84 -8.68 -15.96
CA THR A 22 -23.13 -7.48 -15.18
C THR A 22 -23.67 -6.43 -16.12
N ASP A 23 -24.74 -5.75 -15.72
CA ASP A 23 -25.17 -4.53 -16.41
C ASP A 23 -24.03 -3.50 -16.42
N SER A 24 -24.06 -2.53 -17.34
CA SER A 24 -22.97 -1.55 -17.54
C SER A 24 -22.61 -0.69 -16.32
N GLU A 25 -23.42 -0.73 -15.26
CA GLU A 25 -23.21 0.01 -14.00
C GLU A 25 -22.67 -0.88 -12.86
N GLN A 26 -22.55 -2.18 -13.08
CA GLN A 26 -22.14 -3.14 -12.06
C GLN A 26 -20.71 -3.66 -12.33
N VAL A 27 -20.00 -3.98 -11.25
CA VAL A 27 -18.68 -4.62 -11.30
C VAL A 27 -18.64 -5.78 -10.32
N VAL A 28 -17.95 -6.84 -10.68
CA VAL A 28 -17.65 -7.94 -9.76
C VAL A 28 -16.35 -7.61 -9.03
N ALA A 29 -16.39 -7.71 -7.70
CA ALA A 29 -15.25 -7.47 -6.84
C ALA A 29 -15.22 -8.48 -5.70
N LEU A 30 -14.01 -8.74 -5.19
CA LEU A 30 -13.83 -9.45 -3.93
C LEU A 30 -14.04 -8.47 -2.77
N THR A 31 -14.67 -8.94 -1.70
CA THR A 31 -14.91 -8.17 -0.47
C THR A 31 -14.60 -9.04 0.73
N SER A 32 -14.40 -8.42 1.89
CA SER A 32 -14.29 -9.14 3.17
C SER A 32 -15.54 -9.97 3.45
N ASN A 33 -15.36 -11.10 4.13
CA ASN A 33 -16.47 -11.89 4.68
C ASN A 33 -17.09 -11.21 5.91
N ASP A 34 -16.33 -10.36 6.60
CA ASP A 34 -16.76 -9.65 7.81
C ASP A 34 -17.37 -8.29 7.48
N ASP A 35 -18.32 -7.85 8.31
CA ASP A 35 -18.83 -6.48 8.27
C ASP A 35 -17.76 -5.52 8.84
N VAL A 36 -17.05 -4.86 7.93
CA VAL A 36 -15.99 -3.90 8.28
C VAL A 36 -16.48 -2.71 9.12
N THR A 37 -17.78 -2.40 9.10
CA THR A 37 -18.35 -1.31 9.91
C THR A 37 -18.40 -1.66 11.41
N THR A 38 -18.28 -2.94 11.74
CA THR A 38 -18.17 -3.41 13.13
C THR A 38 -16.75 -3.31 13.69
N LEU A 39 -15.78 -2.88 12.86
CA LEU A 39 -14.36 -2.78 13.20
C LEU A 39 -13.79 -4.11 13.73
N PRO A 40 -13.77 -5.16 12.89
CA PRO A 40 -13.23 -6.46 13.29
C PRO A 40 -11.75 -6.35 13.68
N GLU A 41 -11.26 -7.27 14.50
CA GLU A 41 -9.91 -7.17 15.10
C GLU A 41 -8.78 -7.00 14.06
N TRP A 42 -8.87 -7.70 12.93
CA TRP A 42 -7.89 -7.59 11.83
C TRP A 42 -7.80 -6.19 11.22
N PHE A 43 -8.84 -5.36 11.40
CA PHE A 43 -8.90 -3.99 10.89
C PHE A 43 -7.83 -3.08 11.50
N TYR A 44 -7.44 -3.34 12.77
CA TYR A 44 -6.46 -2.55 13.50
C TYR A 44 -5.00 -2.90 13.15
N GLY A 45 -4.79 -4.04 12.50
CA GLY A 45 -3.45 -4.58 12.24
C GLY A 45 -2.71 -4.93 13.53
N GLU A 46 -1.40 -5.08 13.41
CA GLU A 46 -0.52 -5.42 14.54
C GLU A 46 0.40 -4.24 14.88
N THR A 47 0.54 -3.97 16.17
CA THR A 47 1.48 -2.95 16.65
C THR A 47 2.90 -3.53 16.69
N PRO A 48 3.90 -2.90 16.05
CA PRO A 48 5.28 -3.33 16.17
C PRO A 48 5.79 -3.24 17.61
N ASP A 49 6.71 -4.13 17.98
CA ASP A 49 7.42 -4.05 19.25
C ASP A 49 8.42 -2.88 19.29
N GLU A 50 9.12 -2.71 20.42
CA GLU A 50 10.12 -1.64 20.61
C GLU A 50 11.29 -1.71 19.61
N THR A 51 11.47 -2.84 18.92
CA THR A 51 12.47 -3.04 17.86
C THR A 51 11.90 -2.86 16.46
N GLY A 52 10.62 -2.48 16.34
CA GLY A 52 9.92 -2.30 15.07
C GLY A 52 9.47 -3.62 14.42
N ARG A 53 9.50 -4.75 15.13
CA ARG A 53 9.09 -6.05 14.60
C ARG A 53 7.62 -6.33 14.86
N ILE A 54 6.98 -6.97 13.89
CA ILE A 54 5.62 -7.53 14.02
C ILE A 54 5.71 -9.06 14.01
N SER A 55 5.61 -9.67 15.20
CA SER A 55 5.99 -11.08 15.40
C SER A 55 4.92 -12.10 15.01
N ASN A 56 3.64 -11.70 15.01
CA ASN A 56 2.51 -12.61 14.81
C ASN A 56 1.73 -12.32 13.51
N THR A 57 2.32 -11.61 12.55
CA THR A 57 1.67 -11.30 11.27
C THR A 57 2.67 -11.26 10.11
N THR A 58 2.15 -11.40 8.90
CA THR A 58 2.93 -11.28 7.67
C THR A 58 3.04 -9.81 7.30
N ALA A 59 4.21 -9.21 7.56
CA ALA A 59 4.48 -7.80 7.30
C ALA A 59 4.52 -7.43 5.80
N CYS A 60 4.99 -8.36 4.98
CA CYS A 60 5.46 -8.06 3.64
C CYS A 60 5.33 -9.27 2.73
N ALA A 61 4.86 -9.05 1.51
CA ALA A 61 5.00 -10.01 0.41
C ALA A 61 6.15 -9.56 -0.48
N VAL A 62 7.13 -10.43 -0.69
CA VAL A 62 8.29 -10.13 -1.55
C VAL A 62 8.11 -10.83 -2.89
N ILE A 63 8.06 -10.05 -3.97
CA ILE A 63 8.04 -10.55 -5.34
C ILE A 63 9.39 -10.28 -5.98
N ILE A 64 10.04 -11.33 -6.47
CA ILE A 64 11.34 -11.23 -7.14
C ILE A 64 11.13 -11.45 -8.63
N VAL A 65 11.63 -10.51 -9.43
CA VAL A 65 11.58 -10.57 -10.89
C VAL A 65 13.00 -10.59 -11.43
N GLU A 66 13.39 -11.70 -12.04
CA GLU A 66 14.64 -11.78 -12.80
C GLU A 66 14.44 -11.09 -14.16
N GLN A 67 15.06 -9.92 -14.33
CA GLN A 67 15.00 -9.15 -15.59
C GLN A 67 16.06 -9.63 -16.57
N SER A 68 17.23 -10.04 -16.06
CA SER A 68 18.34 -10.62 -16.82
C SER A 68 19.25 -11.43 -15.88
N PRO A 69 20.25 -12.17 -16.40
CA PRO A 69 21.21 -12.89 -15.55
C PRO A 69 21.99 -12.02 -14.57
N ARG A 70 21.98 -10.70 -14.75
CA ARG A 70 22.67 -9.74 -13.90
C ARG A 70 21.71 -8.87 -13.09
N ASP A 71 20.48 -8.68 -13.56
CA ASP A 71 19.55 -7.69 -13.02
C ASP A 71 18.32 -8.37 -12.40
N VAL A 72 18.05 -8.05 -11.14
CA VAL A 72 16.92 -8.57 -10.37
C VAL A 72 16.18 -7.39 -9.73
N ASP A 73 14.87 -7.35 -9.90
CA ASP A 73 14.00 -6.40 -9.20
C ASP A 73 13.31 -7.13 -8.04
N ALA A 74 13.51 -6.65 -6.81
CA ALA A 74 12.81 -7.15 -5.63
C ALA A 74 11.77 -6.13 -5.19
N PHE A 75 10.49 -6.52 -5.27
CA PHE A 75 9.36 -5.73 -4.82
C PHE A 75 8.98 -6.16 -3.41
N PHE A 76 9.00 -5.23 -2.47
CA PHE A 76 8.56 -5.40 -1.09
C PHE A 76 7.18 -4.75 -0.97
N PHE A 77 6.13 -5.56 -1.02
CA PHE A 77 4.75 -5.09 -0.88
C PHE A 77 4.32 -5.12 0.59
N TYR A 78 3.69 -4.05 1.03
CA TYR A 78 3.10 -3.90 2.36
C TYR A 78 1.60 -3.73 2.21
N PHE A 79 0.84 -4.44 3.05
CA PHE A 79 -0.60 -4.30 3.12
C PHE A 79 -1.00 -3.61 4.41
N TYR A 80 -1.75 -2.52 4.29
CA TYR A 80 -2.40 -1.87 5.41
C TYR A 80 -3.88 -2.25 5.43
N SER A 81 -4.37 -2.84 6.52
CA SER A 81 -5.80 -3.18 6.66
C SER A 81 -6.72 -1.96 6.48
N TYR A 82 -6.21 -0.77 6.83
CA TYR A 82 -6.92 0.48 6.68
C TYR A 82 -5.98 1.61 6.28
N ASP A 83 -6.31 2.27 5.17
CA ASP A 83 -5.80 3.59 4.84
C ASP A 83 -6.75 4.65 5.40
N ARG A 84 -6.22 5.43 6.32
CA ARG A 84 -6.87 6.66 6.74
C ARG A 84 -6.36 7.75 5.83
N GLY A 85 -7.25 8.29 5.02
CA GLY A 85 -6.91 9.34 4.07
C GLY A 85 -6.44 10.66 4.72
N ALA A 86 -6.04 11.61 3.87
CA ALA A 86 -5.48 12.89 4.31
C ALA A 86 -6.49 13.70 5.14
N ASN A 87 -6.00 14.38 6.18
CA ASN A 87 -6.84 15.29 6.98
C ASN A 87 -6.88 16.65 6.30
N ILE A 88 -8.06 17.23 6.14
CA ILE A 88 -8.22 18.55 5.51
C ILE A 88 -7.50 19.67 6.30
N SER A 89 -7.21 19.49 7.58
CA SER A 89 -6.41 20.45 8.35
C SER A 89 -4.92 20.46 7.96
N GLN A 90 -4.44 19.47 7.19
CA GLN A 90 -3.05 19.33 6.75
C GLN A 90 -2.74 20.07 5.45
N VAL A 91 -3.76 20.57 4.72
CA VAL A 91 -3.48 21.33 3.48
C VAL A 91 -2.80 22.67 3.78
N LEU A 92 -1.89 23.04 2.88
CA LEU A 92 -1.17 24.32 2.91
C LEU A 92 -1.94 25.42 2.18
N GLU A 93 -1.55 26.67 2.40
CA GLU A 93 -2.06 27.79 1.62
C GLU A 93 -1.69 27.68 0.13
N PRO A 94 -2.54 28.15 -0.80
CA PRO A 94 -3.81 28.82 -0.56
C PRO A 94 -4.99 27.86 -0.32
N LEU A 95 -4.78 26.54 -0.47
CA LEU A 95 -5.85 25.55 -0.42
C LEU A 95 -6.53 25.50 0.96
N LYS A 96 -5.75 25.75 2.02
CA LYS A 96 -6.24 25.88 3.39
C LYS A 96 -7.32 26.96 3.53
N SER A 97 -7.21 28.09 2.84
CA SER A 97 -8.23 29.14 2.87
C SER A 97 -9.60 28.69 2.34
N PHE A 98 -9.64 27.73 1.41
CA PHE A 98 -10.89 27.13 0.91
C PHE A 98 -11.47 26.07 1.86
N ALA A 99 -10.65 25.51 2.74
CA ALA A 99 -11.05 24.51 3.73
C ALA A 99 -11.63 25.13 5.01
N MET A 100 -11.53 26.45 5.19
CA MET A 100 -12.07 27.18 6.35
C MET A 100 -13.61 27.04 6.41
N GLY A 101 -14.10 26.05 7.16
CA GLY A 101 -15.51 25.70 7.28
C GLY A 101 -15.81 24.20 7.14
N MET A 102 -14.85 23.40 6.65
CA MET A 102 -14.90 21.93 6.78
C MET A 102 -14.62 21.56 8.24
N ALA A 103 -15.25 20.49 8.74
CA ALA A 103 -15.08 20.09 10.13
C ALA A 103 -13.64 19.63 10.40
N ASP A 104 -13.05 20.13 11.49
CA ASP A 104 -11.75 19.67 11.98
C ASP A 104 -11.78 18.15 12.20
N GLY A 105 -10.76 17.45 11.69
CA GLY A 105 -10.68 15.99 11.80
C GLY A 105 -11.35 15.21 10.67
N MET A 106 -11.89 15.86 9.64
CA MET A 106 -12.35 15.16 8.43
C MET A 106 -11.18 14.59 7.63
N HIS A 107 -11.27 13.29 7.35
CA HIS A 107 -10.33 12.55 6.51
C HIS A 107 -10.96 12.22 5.15
N TYR A 108 -10.20 12.40 4.08
CA TYR A 108 -10.66 12.16 2.70
C TYR A 108 -9.83 11.05 2.04
N GLY A 109 -10.51 10.12 1.38
CA GLY A 109 -9.87 8.99 0.73
C GLY A 109 -9.66 7.78 1.64
N CYS A 110 -10.34 7.69 2.78
CA CYS A 110 -10.25 6.50 3.62
C CYS A 110 -10.78 5.27 2.89
N HIS A 111 -10.05 4.16 2.96
CA HIS A 111 -10.50 2.88 2.42
C HIS A 111 -9.94 1.68 3.20
N VAL A 112 -10.66 0.57 3.09
CA VAL A 112 -10.24 -0.72 3.65
C VAL A 112 -9.29 -1.40 2.69
N GLY A 113 -8.14 -1.81 3.20
CA GLY A 113 -7.07 -2.39 2.42
C GLY A 113 -6.32 -1.34 1.59
N ASP A 114 -5.01 -1.32 1.71
CA ASP A 114 -4.14 -0.50 0.90
C ASP A 114 -2.82 -1.24 0.64
N TRP A 115 -2.36 -1.20 -0.60
CA TRP A 115 -1.13 -1.84 -1.04
C TRP A 115 -0.14 -0.78 -1.47
N GLU A 116 0.96 -0.71 -0.72
CA GLU A 116 2.10 0.12 -1.07
C GLU A 116 3.33 -0.78 -1.23
N HIS A 117 4.36 -0.32 -1.93
CA HIS A 117 5.57 -1.09 -2.12
C HIS A 117 6.83 -0.24 -2.29
N ASN A 118 7.96 -0.89 -2.05
CA ASN A 118 9.24 -0.45 -2.59
C ASN A 118 9.75 -1.47 -3.60
N MET A 119 10.42 -1.01 -4.65
CA MET A 119 11.18 -1.91 -5.53
C MET A 119 12.65 -1.57 -5.43
N VAL A 120 13.50 -2.55 -5.11
CA VAL A 120 14.95 -2.40 -5.14
C VAL A 120 15.49 -3.16 -6.34
N ARG A 121 16.25 -2.45 -7.19
CA ARG A 121 16.95 -3.06 -8.33
C ARG A 121 18.35 -3.47 -7.93
N PHE A 122 18.67 -4.74 -8.12
CA PHE A 122 20.00 -5.30 -7.95
C PHE A 122 20.67 -5.52 -9.30
N ARG A 123 21.96 -5.24 -9.37
CA ARG A 123 22.85 -5.65 -10.46
C ARG A 123 24.03 -6.41 -9.89
N ASP A 124 24.27 -7.62 -10.39
CA ASP A 124 25.33 -8.52 -9.92
C ASP A 124 25.29 -8.70 -8.38
N GLY A 125 24.08 -8.83 -7.84
CA GLY A 125 23.83 -8.98 -6.40
C GLY A 125 23.97 -7.70 -5.56
N LYS A 126 24.24 -6.54 -6.17
CA LYS A 126 24.38 -5.25 -5.46
C LYS A 126 23.22 -4.31 -5.78
N PRO A 127 22.63 -3.62 -4.79
CA PRO A 127 21.55 -2.68 -5.05
C PRO A 127 22.06 -1.46 -5.84
N THR A 128 21.26 -0.98 -6.78
CA THR A 128 21.60 0.11 -7.70
C THR A 128 20.60 1.26 -7.65
N GLY A 129 19.35 0.98 -7.30
CA GLY A 129 18.33 1.99 -7.10
C GLY A 129 17.11 1.43 -6.38
N ILE A 130 16.24 2.34 -5.96
CA ILE A 130 15.00 2.03 -5.25
C ILE A 130 13.86 2.90 -5.78
N TYR A 131 12.67 2.32 -5.91
CA TYR A 131 11.42 3.00 -6.19
C TYR A 131 10.54 3.02 -4.93
N TYR A 132 9.90 4.16 -4.69
CA TYR A 132 8.93 4.37 -3.62
C TYR A 132 7.56 4.61 -4.24
N SER A 133 6.59 3.74 -3.97
CA SER A 133 5.22 3.91 -4.43
C SER A 133 4.52 5.07 -3.71
N GLN A 134 3.69 5.77 -4.46
CA GLN A 134 2.81 6.85 -3.99
C GLN A 134 1.47 6.64 -4.70
N HIS A 135 0.68 5.70 -4.20
CA HIS A 135 -0.52 5.18 -4.86
C HIS A 135 -0.23 4.68 -6.29
N SER A 136 -0.84 5.30 -7.30
CA SER A 136 -0.70 4.95 -8.72
C SER A 136 0.58 5.48 -9.38
N SER A 137 1.43 6.17 -8.62
CA SER A 137 2.70 6.75 -9.09
C SER A 137 3.81 6.51 -8.06
N GLY A 138 4.90 7.28 -8.14
CA GLY A 138 6.01 7.18 -7.22
C GLY A 138 7.28 7.86 -7.71
N ALA A 139 8.37 7.64 -6.98
CA ALA A 139 9.67 8.24 -7.26
C ALA A 139 10.80 7.21 -7.15
N ALA A 140 11.78 7.31 -8.05
CA ALA A 140 12.97 6.48 -8.05
C ALA A 140 14.20 7.26 -7.60
N TYR A 141 15.11 6.58 -6.90
CA TYR A 141 16.37 7.13 -6.40
C TYR A 141 17.52 6.16 -6.66
N GLU A 142 18.70 6.70 -6.96
CA GLU A 142 19.93 5.92 -7.01
C GLU A 142 20.33 5.45 -5.61
N TRP A 143 20.83 4.22 -5.49
CA TRP A 143 21.16 3.63 -4.20
C TRP A 143 22.25 4.40 -3.43
N ASN A 144 23.24 4.90 -4.15
CA ASN A 144 24.33 5.71 -3.59
C ASN A 144 24.06 7.22 -3.75
N GLY A 145 22.83 7.61 -4.05
CA GLY A 145 22.45 9.00 -4.22
C GLY A 145 22.34 9.73 -2.89
N THR A 146 22.66 11.03 -2.87
CA THR A 146 22.62 11.88 -1.66
C THR A 146 21.23 12.07 -1.04
N ARG A 147 20.18 11.70 -1.78
CA ARG A 147 18.78 11.81 -1.36
C ARG A 147 18.29 10.59 -0.58
N LEU A 148 18.96 9.45 -0.73
CA LEU A 148 18.55 8.20 -0.09
C LEU A 148 19.20 8.11 1.30
N SER A 149 18.37 7.92 2.33
CA SER A 149 18.87 7.64 3.68
C SER A 149 18.93 6.14 3.91
N LEU A 150 20.10 5.66 4.35
CA LEU A 150 20.33 4.26 4.68
C LEU A 150 20.69 4.12 6.16
N GLU A 151 20.16 3.10 6.82
CA GLU A 151 20.55 2.65 8.16
C GLU A 151 21.00 1.19 8.06
N ASP A 152 22.25 0.89 8.42
CA ASP A 152 22.85 -0.45 8.28
C ASP A 152 22.60 -1.09 6.90
N GLU A 153 22.87 -0.32 5.83
CA GLU A 153 22.65 -0.68 4.42
C GLU A 153 21.17 -0.89 4.01
N ARG A 154 20.21 -0.56 4.87
CA ARG A 154 18.78 -0.65 4.59
C ARG A 154 18.17 0.71 4.32
N PRO A 155 17.33 0.87 3.28
CA PRO A 155 16.70 2.13 2.98
C PRO A 155 15.66 2.47 4.05
N LEU A 156 15.68 3.72 4.51
CA LEU A 156 14.60 4.26 5.33
C LEU A 156 13.40 4.60 4.45
N VAL A 157 12.21 4.24 4.93
CA VAL A 157 10.94 4.46 4.24
C VAL A 157 9.98 5.16 5.19
N TYR A 158 9.49 6.31 4.75
CA TYR A 158 8.53 7.11 5.51
C TYR A 158 7.15 6.91 4.90
N SER A 159 6.24 6.26 5.64
CA SER A 159 4.83 6.14 5.23
C SER A 159 4.07 7.40 5.65
N ALA A 160 3.25 7.93 4.76
CA ALA A 160 2.49 9.13 5.00
C ALA A 160 1.46 8.97 6.14
N TYR A 161 1.41 9.97 7.02
CA TYR A 161 0.37 10.10 8.04
C TYR A 161 -0.93 10.65 7.42
N GLY A 162 -1.61 9.78 6.70
CA GLY A 162 -2.68 10.12 5.77
C GLY A 162 -2.34 9.56 4.40
N SER A 163 -3.13 8.64 3.84
CA SER A 163 -2.95 8.07 2.49
C SER A 163 -1.84 7.00 2.32
N ARG A 164 -1.07 6.65 3.37
CA ARG A 164 -0.05 5.56 3.43
C ARG A 164 1.10 5.52 2.41
N ALA A 165 1.11 6.36 1.38
CA ALA A 165 2.16 6.49 0.38
C ALA A 165 3.59 6.53 0.98
N ASN A 166 4.57 5.99 0.25
CA ASN A 166 5.96 5.85 0.68
C ASN A 166 6.84 7.00 0.18
N PHE A 167 7.67 7.53 1.08
CA PHE A 167 8.57 8.65 0.80
C PHE A 167 10.00 8.37 1.28
N VAL A 168 10.95 9.05 0.63
CA VAL A 168 12.39 8.98 0.92
C VAL A 168 12.80 9.84 2.13
N SER A 169 11.94 10.79 2.53
CA SER A 169 12.18 11.72 3.63
C SER A 169 10.88 12.02 4.37
N PRO A 170 10.94 12.46 5.65
CA PRO A 170 9.78 13.03 6.32
C PRO A 170 9.31 14.32 5.63
N GLY A 171 8.02 14.63 5.79
CA GLY A 171 7.36 15.84 5.26
C GLY A 171 7.24 16.97 6.28
#